data_AF-A0A357MYY1-F1
#
_entry.id   AF-A0A357MYY1-F1
#
_cell.length_a   1.000
_cell.length_b   1.000
_cell.length_c   1.000
_cell.angle_alpha   90.00
_cell.angle_beta   90.00
_cell.angle_gamma   90.00
#
_symmetry.space_group_name_H-M   'P 1'
#
loop_
_entity.id
_entity.type
_entity.pdbx_description
1 polymer ?
#
loop_
_entity_poly.entity_id
_entity_poly.type
_entity_poly.pdbx_seq_one_letter_code
_entity_poly.pdbx_strand_id
1 'polypeptide(L)'
;MLARSKNADYRRLVTQMTEVLMRFLVDNELLLESPYNADGSLNETFQVTKDNLTDDGNRLFREYFTRWSDRIDRGGKPENIASLVKGLAKIRATPPAG
;
A
#
# COMPACT_ATOMS: atom_id res chain seq x y z
N MET A 1 -27.51 15.36 4.27
CA MET A 1 -27.41 13.95 3.81
C MET A 1 -26.18 13.70 2.92
N LEU A 2 -25.92 14.53 1.89
CA LEU A 2 -24.78 14.38 0.96
C LEU A 2 -23.37 14.37 1.60
N ALA A 3 -23.15 15.16 2.66
CA ALA A 3 -21.85 15.16 3.34
C ALA A 3 -21.57 13.85 4.10
N ARG A 4 -22.62 13.23 4.67
CA ARG A 4 -22.51 11.96 5.42
C ARG A 4 -22.21 10.79 4.47
N SER A 5 -22.80 10.77 3.28
CA SER A 5 -22.52 9.75 2.26
C SER A 5 -21.11 9.89 1.70
N LYS A 6 -20.67 11.12 1.34
CA LYS A 6 -19.29 11.38 0.90
C LYS A 6 -18.24 10.93 1.92
N ASN A 7 -18.48 11.19 3.21
CA ASN A 7 -17.59 10.72 4.28
C ASN A 7 -17.59 9.19 4.40
N ALA A 8 -18.72 8.52 4.20
CA ALA A 8 -18.79 7.07 4.24
C ALA A 8 -18.07 6.43 3.05
N ASP A 9 -18.24 6.98 1.85
CA ASP A 9 -17.58 6.50 0.63
C ASP A 9 -16.08 6.72 0.69
N TYR A 10 -15.63 7.88 1.18
CA TYR A 10 -14.20 8.14 1.41
C TYR A 10 -13.60 7.18 2.43
N ARG A 11 -14.27 6.93 3.56
CA ARG A 11 -13.78 5.94 4.55
C ARG A 11 -13.66 4.54 3.94
N ARG A 12 -14.66 4.10 3.16
CA ARG A 12 -14.62 2.81 2.46
C ARG A 12 -13.45 2.76 1.47
N LEU A 13 -13.21 3.84 0.72
CA LEU A 13 -12.09 3.92 -0.19
C LEU A 13 -10.75 3.79 0.55
N VAL A 14 -10.57 4.53 1.65
CA VAL A 14 -9.36 4.44 2.47
C VAL A 14 -9.18 3.03 3.04
N THR A 15 -10.23 2.40 3.54
CA THR A 15 -10.17 1.00 4.02
C THR A 15 -9.72 0.06 2.90
N GLN A 16 -10.32 0.14 1.71
CA GLN A 16 -9.94 -0.69 0.56
C GLN A 16 -8.49 -0.44 0.11
N MET A 17 -8.06 0.83 0.09
CA MET A 17 -6.68 1.18 -0.20
C MET A 17 -5.72 0.54 0.79
N THR A 18 -6.02 0.63 2.09
CA THR A 18 -5.19 0.04 3.14
C THR A 18 -5.14 -1.48 3.01
N GLU A 19 -6.28 -2.16 2.83
CA GLU A 19 -6.33 -3.62 2.66
C GLU A 19 -5.50 -4.09 1.46
N VAL A 20 -5.70 -3.46 0.29
CA VAL A 20 -4.96 -3.79 -0.93
C VAL A 20 -3.45 -3.56 -0.75
N LEU A 21 -3.08 -2.43 -0.14
CA LEU A 21 -1.68 -2.09 0.08
C LEU A 21 -1.02 -3.06 1.06
N MET A 22 -1.62 -3.30 2.23
CA MET A 22 -1.07 -4.19 3.26
C MET A 22 -0.92 -5.60 2.74
N ARG A 23 -1.93 -6.10 2.01
CA ARG A 23 -1.84 -7.41 1.36
C ARG A 23 -0.70 -7.47 0.37
N PHE A 24 -0.58 -6.47 -0.50
CA PHE A 24 0.51 -6.38 -1.47
C PHE A 24 1.89 -6.38 -0.78
N LEU A 25 2.06 -5.62 0.29
CA LEU A 25 3.33 -5.53 1.02
C LEU A 25 3.70 -6.87 1.66
N VAL A 26 2.74 -7.55 2.30
CA VAL A 26 2.96 -8.86 2.93
C VAL A 26 3.23 -9.95 1.91
N ASP A 27 2.41 -10.04 0.86
CA ASP A 27 2.55 -11.04 -0.21
C ASP A 27 3.90 -10.92 -0.96
N ASN A 28 4.57 -9.78 -0.85
CA ASN A 28 5.87 -9.52 -1.47
C ASN A 28 7.01 -9.35 -0.46
N GLU A 29 6.82 -9.69 0.82
CA GLU A 29 7.89 -9.64 1.84
C GLU A 29 8.52 -8.23 1.96
N LEU A 30 7.70 -7.19 1.89
CA LEU A 30 8.15 -5.78 1.94
C LEU A 30 8.08 -5.15 3.33
N LEU A 31 7.52 -5.87 4.30
CA LEU A 31 7.45 -5.47 5.70
C LEU A 31 8.35 -6.35 6.56
N LEU A 32 8.97 -5.77 7.57
CA LEU A 32 9.81 -6.47 8.55
C LEU A 32 8.98 -7.16 9.64
N GLU A 33 7.71 -6.77 9.76
CA GLU A 33 6.76 -7.29 10.73
C GLU A 33 5.38 -7.44 10.09
N SER A 34 4.59 -8.40 10.58
CA SER A 34 3.24 -8.62 10.07
C SER A 34 2.30 -7.52 10.55
N PRO A 35 1.49 -6.90 9.66
CA PRO A 35 0.45 -5.97 10.06
C PRO A 35 -0.83 -6.69 10.53
N TYR A 36 -0.87 -8.02 10.47
CA TYR A 36 -2.05 -8.81 10.82
C TYR A 36 -1.96 -9.34 12.25
N ASN A 37 -3.10 -9.30 12.94
CA ASN A 37 -3.32 -9.97 14.21
C ASN A 37 -3.34 -11.49 14.02
N ALA A 38 -3.30 -12.24 15.14
CA ALA A 38 -3.32 -13.71 15.12
C ALA A 38 -4.58 -14.32 14.48
N ASP A 39 -5.70 -13.58 14.48
CA ASP A 39 -6.96 -13.99 13.84
C ASP A 39 -7.02 -13.64 12.33
N GLY A 40 -5.95 -13.06 11.78
CA GLY A 40 -5.86 -12.65 10.38
C GLY A 40 -6.49 -11.28 10.08
N SER A 41 -7.06 -10.59 11.07
CA SER A 41 -7.52 -9.21 10.91
C SER A 41 -6.35 -8.23 10.81
N LEU A 42 -6.54 -7.11 10.12
CA LEU A 42 -5.53 -6.05 10.09
C LEU A 42 -5.47 -5.36 11.46
N ASN A 43 -4.28 -5.17 12.00
CA ASN A 43 -4.09 -4.40 13.21
C ASN A 43 -4.32 -2.90 12.91
N GLU A 44 -5.40 -2.35 13.48
CA GLU A 44 -5.82 -0.95 13.27
C GLU A 44 -4.78 0.08 13.75
N THR A 45 -3.88 -0.30 14.66
CA THR A 45 -2.80 0.57 15.16
C THR A 45 -1.50 0.42 14.35
N PHE A 46 -1.43 -0.53 13.42
CA PHE A 46 -0.23 -0.75 12.63
C PHE A 46 0.00 0.45 11.69
N GLN A 47 1.21 0.98 11.73
CA GLN A 47 1.64 2.07 10.85
C GLN A 47 2.80 1.59 9.98
N VAL A 48 2.66 1.76 8.67
CA VAL A 48 3.81 1.57 7.76
C VAL A 48 4.74 2.77 7.94
N THR A 49 5.96 2.49 8.37
CA THR A 49 7.03 3.47 8.54
C THR A 49 8.24 3.04 7.73
N LYS A 50 9.25 3.91 7.62
CA LYS A 50 10.51 3.52 6.96
C LYS A 50 11.22 2.41 7.71
N ASP A 51 11.05 2.35 9.02
CA ASP A 51 11.78 1.46 9.93
C ASP A 51 11.21 0.04 9.91
N ASN A 52 9.96 -0.15 9.50
CA ASN A 52 9.34 -1.47 9.35
C ASN A 52 9.15 -1.91 7.89
N LEU A 53 9.72 -1.18 6.94
CA LEU A 53 9.83 -1.57 5.54
C LEU A 53 11.21 -2.16 5.24
N THR A 54 11.26 -3.14 4.34
CA THR A 54 12.53 -3.54 3.72
C THR A 54 13.10 -2.43 2.83
N ASP A 55 14.33 -2.57 2.35
CA ASP A 55 14.92 -1.61 1.39
C ASP A 55 14.08 -1.50 0.11
N ASP A 56 13.60 -2.65 -0.40
CA ASP A 56 12.69 -2.70 -1.54
C ASP A 56 11.36 -1.99 -1.24
N GLY A 57 10.79 -2.23 -0.04
CA GLY A 57 9.58 -1.55 0.41
C GLY A 57 9.76 -0.03 0.47
N ASN A 58 10.85 0.43 1.07
CA ASN A 58 11.21 1.85 1.14
C ASN A 58 11.35 2.48 -0.25
N ARG A 59 11.98 1.78 -1.21
CA ARG A 59 12.08 2.23 -2.61
C ARG A 59 10.72 2.27 -3.30
N LEU A 60 9.88 1.26 -3.11
CA LEU A 60 8.54 1.21 -3.69
C LEU A 60 7.71 2.41 -3.26
N PHE A 61 7.75 2.77 -1.98
CA PHE A 61 7.05 3.95 -1.46
C PHE A 61 7.57 5.25 -2.07
N ARG A 62 8.89 5.42 -2.19
CA ARG A 62 9.48 6.63 -2.80
C ARG A 62 9.16 6.76 -4.28
N GLU A 63 9.19 5.67 -5.04
CA GLU A 63 9.20 5.72 -6.50
C GLU A 63 7.83 5.46 -7.15
N TYR A 64 6.97 4.65 -6.53
CA TYR A 64 5.76 4.12 -7.18
C TYR A 64 4.46 4.29 -6.40
N PHE A 65 4.52 4.45 -5.07
CA PHE A 65 3.32 4.60 -4.24
C PHE A 65 2.51 5.84 -4.62
N THR A 66 3.14 7.02 -4.71
CA THR A 66 2.47 8.28 -5.08
C THR A 66 1.70 8.15 -6.39
N ARG A 67 2.30 7.52 -7.40
CA ARG A 67 1.63 7.31 -8.70
C ARG A 67 0.38 6.43 -8.58
N TRP A 68 0.42 5.41 -7.72
CA TRP A 68 -0.72 4.53 -7.47
C TRP A 68 -1.83 5.27 -6.71
N SER A 69 -1.49 5.98 -5.63
CA SER A 69 -2.46 6.75 -4.82
C SER A 69 -3.10 7.89 -5.62
N ASP A 70 -2.33 8.67 -6.37
CA ASP A 70 -2.83 9.79 -7.18
C ASP A 70 -3.84 9.35 -8.24
N ARG A 71 -3.72 8.10 -8.72
CA ARG A 71 -4.69 7.54 -9.65
C ARG A 71 -6.02 7.23 -8.95
N ILE A 72 -5.97 6.78 -7.70
CA ILE A 72 -7.16 6.47 -6.90
C ILE A 72 -7.89 7.77 -6.53
N ASP A 73 -7.15 8.81 -6.16
CA ASP A 73 -7.70 10.15 -5.91
C ASP A 73 -8.44 10.73 -7.12
N ARG A 74 -8.06 10.32 -8.33
CA ARG A 74 -8.72 10.67 -9.60
C ARG A 74 -9.88 9.74 -9.99
N GLY A 75 -10.35 8.90 -9.07
CA GLY A 75 -11.46 7.95 -9.29
C GLY A 75 -11.04 6.58 -9.80
N GLY A 76 -9.75 6.25 -9.74
CA GLY A 76 -9.24 4.91 -10.02
C GLY A 76 -9.62 3.90 -8.93
N LYS A 77 -9.61 2.61 -9.30
CA LYS A 77 -9.86 1.50 -8.37
C LYS A 77 -8.59 1.14 -7.57
N PRO A 78 -8.66 0.98 -6.23
CA PRO A 78 -7.52 0.55 -5.41
C PRO A 78 -6.87 -0.75 -5.89
N GLU A 79 -7.68 -1.73 -6.31
CA GLU A 79 -7.25 -3.06 -6.74
C GLU A 79 -6.39 -3.05 -8.01
N ASN A 80 -6.35 -1.93 -8.73
CA ASN A 80 -5.47 -1.79 -9.90
C ASN A 80 -4.00 -1.58 -9.47
N ILE A 81 -3.37 -2.61 -8.95
CA ILE A 81 -1.99 -2.56 -8.42
C ILE A 81 -0.89 -2.61 -9.49
N ALA A 82 -1.23 -2.43 -10.78
CA ALA A 82 -0.30 -2.63 -11.89
C ALA A 82 0.97 -1.76 -11.80
N SER A 83 0.88 -0.54 -11.26
CA SER A 83 2.04 0.33 -11.04
C SER A 83 2.94 -0.19 -9.91
N LEU A 84 2.37 -0.74 -8.84
CA LEU A 84 3.12 -1.32 -7.72
C LEU A 84 3.84 -2.60 -8.16
N VAL A 85 3.13 -3.52 -8.85
CA VAL A 85 3.70 -4.76 -9.39
C VAL A 85 4.88 -4.46 -10.34
N LYS A 86 4.66 -3.58 -11.33
CA LYS A 86 5.72 -3.21 -12.28
C LYS A 86 6.87 -2.47 -11.61
N GLY A 87 6.57 -1.63 -10.63
CA GLY A 87 7.56 -0.87 -9.87
C GLY A 87 8.47 -1.79 -9.06
N LEU A 88 7.88 -2.71 -8.31
CA LEU A 88 8.62 -3.69 -7.53
C LEU A 88 9.50 -4.59 -8.40
N ALA A 89 8.99 -5.07 -9.53
CA ALA A 89 9.78 -5.87 -10.47
C ALA A 89 11.02 -5.11 -10.97
N LYS A 90 10.89 -3.81 -11.26
CA LYS A 90 12.04 -2.96 -11.64
C LYS A 90 13.02 -2.74 -10.49
N ILE A 91 12.53 -2.51 -9.29
CA ILE A 91 13.36 -2.34 -8.08
C ILE A 91 14.21 -3.59 -7.86
N ARG A 92 13.61 -4.78 -7.95
CA ARG A 92 14.31 -6.07 -7.76
C ARG A 92 15.27 -6.41 -8.89
N ALA A 93 14.97 -5.98 -10.11
CA ALA A 93 15.88 -6.15 -11.26
C ALA A 93 17.09 -5.20 -11.21
N THR A 94 17.02 -4.12 -10.42
CA THR A 94 18.07 -3.11 -10.29
C THR A 94 18.44 -2.95 -8.82
N PRO A 95 19.37 -3.77 -8.31
CA PRO A 95 19.94 -3.58 -6.97
C PRO A 95 20.44 -2.15 -6.80
N PRO A 96 20.35 -1.56 -5.59
CA PRO A 96 20.92 -0.25 -5.36
C PRO A 96 22.39 -0.24 -5.77
N ALA A 97 22.81 0.80 -6.51
CA ALA A 97 24.23 1.04 -6.72
C ALA A 97 24.86 1.27 -5.34
N GLY A 98 25.76 0.37 -4.94
CA GLY A 98 26.47 0.42 -3.66
C GLY A 98 27.32 1.67 -3.50
#